data_AF-A0A2M7GJP9-F1
#
_entry.id   AF-A0A2M7GJP9-F1
#
_cell.length_a   1.000
_cell.length_b   1.000
_cell.length_c   1.000
_cell.angle_alpha   90.00
_cell.angle_beta   90.00
_cell.angle_gamma   90.00
#
_symmetry.space_group_name_H-M   'P 1'
#
loop_
_entity.id
_entity.type
_entity.pdbx_description
1 polymer ?
#
loop_
_entity_poly.entity_id
_entity_poly.type
_entity_poly.pdbx_seq_one_letter_code
_entity_poly.pdbx_strand_id
1 'polypeptide(L)'
;TQDEGAMQHRMKYHNFLREHASLPESKKGLVPVAWGITLIWLFFGIGPGAVIGNDIFGAPNAGYENWTFGIPSIWAWQIIWWALGVFMMWFLAYKMEMSTVPDREIEALVDDIGDSVTAHGPTPD
;
A
#
# COMPACT_ATOMS: atom_id res chain seq x y z
N THR A 1 28.68 21.74 -23.84
CA THR A 1 28.42 22.32 -22.51
C THR A 1 27.02 21.91 -22.12
N GLN A 2 26.88 21.13 -21.05
CA GLN A 2 25.57 20.58 -20.68
C GLN A 2 24.65 21.72 -20.20
N ASP A 3 23.40 21.62 -20.63
CA ASP A 3 22.31 22.58 -20.45
C ASP A 3 21.95 22.75 -18.96
N GLU A 4 22.62 23.69 -18.28
CA GLU A 4 22.44 23.98 -16.85
C GLU A 4 21.00 24.46 -16.55
N GLY A 5 20.35 25.13 -17.50
CA GLY A 5 18.97 25.59 -17.38
C GLY A 5 17.96 24.45 -17.37
N ALA A 6 18.11 23.45 -18.24
CA ALA A 6 17.27 22.26 -18.26
C ALA A 6 17.42 21.40 -16.99
N MET A 7 18.63 21.34 -16.42
CA MET A 7 18.90 20.67 -15.15
C MET A 7 18.21 21.36 -13.98
N GLN A 8 18.29 22.69 -13.88
CA GLN A 8 17.64 23.44 -12.81
C GLN A 8 16.11 23.33 -12.87
N HIS A 9 15.51 23.34 -14.07
CA HIS A 9 14.06 23.21 -14.23
C HIS A 9 13.56 21.81 -13.79
N ARG A 10 14.28 20.74 -14.15
CA ARG A 10 13.97 19.37 -13.69
C ARG A 10 14.11 19.22 -12.17
N MET A 11 15.16 19.78 -11.58
CA MET A 11 15.35 19.73 -10.12
C MET A 11 14.23 20.45 -9.37
N LYS A 12 13.75 21.59 -9.88
CA LYS A 12 12.63 22.33 -9.27
C LYS A 12 11.33 21.51 -9.30
N TYR A 13 11.05 20.84 -10.42
CA TYR A 13 9.89 19.97 -10.57
C TYR A 13 9.97 18.74 -9.65
N HIS A 14 11.15 18.11 -9.54
CA HIS A 14 11.36 16.98 -8.64
C HIS A 14 11.31 17.37 -7.17
N ASN A 15 11.79 18.56 -6.80
CA ASN A 15 11.68 19.07 -5.43
C ASN A 15 10.22 19.38 -5.07
N PHE A 16 9.45 20.01 -5.97
CA PHE A 16 8.01 20.24 -5.78
C PHE A 16 7.23 18.94 -5.59
N LEU A 17 7.46 17.94 -6.45
CA LEU A 17 6.82 16.63 -6.34
C LEU A 17 7.22 15.91 -5.05
N ARG A 18 8.47 16.07 -4.58
CA ARG A 18 8.95 15.45 -3.34
C ARG A 18 8.35 16.10 -2.10
N GLU A 19 8.13 17.41 -2.15
CA GLU A 19 7.61 18.20 -1.04
C GLU A 19 6.08 18.05 -0.88
N HIS A 20 5.35 17.87 -1.98
CA HIS A 20 3.89 17.69 -1.96
C HIS A 20 3.40 16.24 -2.04
N ALA A 21 4.16 15.29 -2.60
CA ALA A 21 3.69 13.89 -2.74
C ALA A 21 4.20 12.94 -1.66
N SER A 22 5.00 13.41 -0.68
CA SER A 22 5.53 12.51 0.34
C SER A 22 4.48 12.19 1.39
N LEU A 23 4.05 10.92 1.39
CA LEU A 23 3.26 10.30 2.47
C LEU A 23 3.80 10.66 3.86
N PRO A 24 2.93 10.90 4.87
CA PRO A 24 3.33 11.18 6.24
C PRO A 24 4.31 10.13 6.78
N GLU A 25 5.41 10.58 7.36
CA GLU A 25 6.52 9.73 7.82
C GLU A 25 6.09 8.74 8.92
N SER A 26 5.06 9.09 9.70
CA SER A 26 4.52 8.27 10.79
C SER A 26 3.89 6.94 10.36
N LYS A 27 3.44 6.81 9.10
CA LYS A 27 2.74 5.59 8.62
C LYS A 27 3.46 4.84 7.50
N LYS A 28 4.55 5.39 6.93
CA LYS A 28 5.43 4.69 5.97
C LYS A 28 6.03 3.39 6.51
N GLY A 29 6.21 3.27 7.84
CA GLY A 29 6.72 2.06 8.48
C GLY A 29 5.80 0.84 8.38
N LEU A 30 4.52 1.02 8.07
CA LEU A 30 3.54 -0.08 7.96
C LEU A 30 3.51 -0.72 6.57
N VAL A 31 3.96 0.02 5.54
CA VAL A 31 4.07 -0.46 4.16
C VAL A 31 4.95 -1.72 4.02
N PRO A 32 6.17 -1.78 4.58
CA PRO A 32 6.98 -3.00 4.49
C PRO A 32 6.35 -4.18 5.24
N VAL A 33 5.64 -3.92 6.34
CA VAL A 33 4.92 -4.95 7.09
C VAL A 33 3.78 -5.53 6.24
N ALA A 34 3.01 -4.69 5.57
CA ALA A 34 1.98 -5.14 4.63
C ALA A 34 2.55 -6.00 3.51
N TRP A 35 3.64 -5.55 2.86
CA TRP A 35 4.31 -6.35 1.84
C TRP A 35 4.80 -7.70 2.37
N GLY A 36 5.37 -7.72 3.59
CA GLY A 36 5.76 -8.96 4.24
C GLY A 36 4.59 -9.92 4.44
N ILE A 37 3.48 -9.43 5.00
CA ILE A 37 2.26 -10.24 5.20
C ILE A 37 1.69 -10.73 3.86
N THR A 38 1.64 -9.88 2.84
CA THR A 38 1.14 -10.26 1.50
C THR A 38 2.02 -11.31 0.84
N LEU A 39 3.34 -11.20 0.93
CA LEU A 39 4.26 -12.20 0.37
C LEU A 39 4.15 -13.55 1.09
N ILE A 40 4.03 -13.54 2.42
CA ILE A 40 3.78 -14.75 3.22
C ILE A 40 2.45 -15.38 2.80
N TRP A 41 1.38 -14.58 2.72
CA TRP A 41 0.06 -15.06 2.32
C TRP A 41 0.06 -15.64 0.89
N LEU A 42 0.71 -14.98 -0.06
CA LEU A 42 0.86 -15.48 -1.43
C LEU A 42 1.61 -16.81 -1.46
N PHE A 43 2.70 -16.93 -0.69
CA PHE A 43 3.53 -18.14 -0.67
C PHE A 43 2.80 -19.36 -0.09
N PHE A 44 2.08 -19.18 1.03
CA PHE A 44 1.46 -20.29 1.74
C PHE A 44 0.00 -20.54 1.37
N GLY A 45 -0.75 -19.51 0.97
CA GLY A 45 -2.16 -19.62 0.62
C GLY A 45 -2.42 -20.04 -0.84
N ILE A 46 -1.56 -19.61 -1.78
CA ILE A 46 -1.70 -19.92 -3.21
C ILE A 46 -0.43 -20.58 -3.77
N GLY A 47 0.73 -20.25 -3.22
CA GLY A 47 2.03 -20.66 -3.70
C GLY A 47 2.47 -22.06 -3.24
N PRO A 48 3.76 -22.38 -3.41
CA PRO A 48 4.29 -23.72 -3.14
C PRO A 48 4.17 -24.15 -1.68
N GLY A 49 3.98 -23.22 -0.74
CA GLY A 49 3.73 -23.54 0.66
C GLY A 49 2.42 -24.30 0.91
N ALA A 50 1.46 -24.26 -0.03
CA ALA A 50 0.24 -25.04 0.05
C ALA A 50 0.49 -26.57 0.03
N VAL A 51 1.61 -27.00 -0.56
CA VAL A 51 2.01 -28.42 -0.57
C VAL A 51 2.26 -28.94 0.84
N ILE A 52 2.83 -28.10 1.73
CA ILE A 52 3.03 -28.47 3.14
C ILE A 52 1.68 -28.64 3.86
N GLY A 53 0.70 -27.82 3.48
CA GLY A 53 -0.68 -27.90 3.98
C GLY A 53 -1.44 -29.15 3.59
N ASN A 54 -0.96 -29.88 2.58
CA ASN A 54 -1.58 -31.13 2.15
C ASN A 54 -1.35 -32.29 3.12
N ASP A 55 -0.29 -32.23 3.93
CA ASP A 55 0.14 -33.34 4.77
C ASP A 55 0.05 -33.03 6.28
N ILE A 56 0.07 -31.76 6.69
CA ILE A 56 0.08 -31.33 8.11
C ILE A 56 -1.18 -31.74 8.91
N PHE A 57 -2.36 -31.77 8.29
CA PHE A 57 -3.62 -32.10 8.97
C PHE A 57 -4.18 -33.49 8.59
N GLY A 58 -3.32 -34.35 8.05
CA GLY A 58 -3.64 -35.72 7.67
C GLY A 58 -3.34 -35.98 6.20
N ALA A 59 -2.59 -37.06 5.93
CA ALA A 59 -2.20 -37.39 4.57
C ALA A 59 -3.46 -37.63 3.68
N PRO A 60 -3.46 -37.20 2.41
CA PRO A 60 -4.64 -37.30 1.55
C PRO A 60 -5.13 -38.74 1.34
N ASN A 61 -4.22 -39.69 1.44
CA ASN A 61 -4.45 -41.12 1.23
C ASN A 61 -4.72 -41.90 2.54
N ALA A 62 -4.64 -41.26 3.71
CA ALA A 62 -4.85 -41.93 5.00
C ALA A 62 -6.33 -42.24 5.29
N GLY A 63 -7.26 -41.69 4.49
CA GLY A 63 -8.70 -41.88 4.65
C GLY A 63 -9.32 -40.94 5.69
N TYR A 64 -10.65 -40.85 5.65
CA TYR A 64 -11.45 -39.91 6.46
C TYR A 64 -11.19 -40.00 7.97
N GLU A 65 -10.97 -41.22 8.49
CA GLU A 65 -10.77 -41.48 9.93
C GLU A 65 -9.45 -40.92 10.47
N ASN A 66 -8.46 -40.71 9.60
CA ASN A 66 -7.13 -40.20 9.96
C ASN A 66 -6.97 -38.70 9.65
N TRP A 67 -8.03 -38.02 9.21
CA TRP A 67 -8.03 -36.57 8.99
C TRP A 67 -8.46 -35.84 10.26
N THR A 68 -7.61 -34.93 10.75
CA THR A 68 -7.80 -34.22 12.02
C THR A 68 -9.15 -33.48 12.12
N PHE A 69 -9.69 -33.03 10.99
CA PHE A 69 -10.93 -32.26 10.93
C PHE A 69 -12.06 -32.97 10.16
N GLY A 70 -11.91 -34.24 9.80
CA GLY A 70 -12.87 -34.97 8.94
C GLY A 70 -13.00 -34.38 7.53
N ILE A 71 -12.09 -33.50 7.13
CA ILE A 71 -12.00 -32.93 5.79
C ILE A 71 -10.57 -33.11 5.28
N PRO A 72 -10.34 -33.14 3.96
CA PRO A 72 -8.99 -33.23 3.42
C PRO A 72 -8.10 -32.13 4.02
N SER A 73 -6.85 -32.46 4.35
CA SER A 73 -5.91 -31.52 4.98
C SER A 73 -5.78 -30.21 4.19
N ILE A 74 -5.79 -30.30 2.86
CA ILE A 74 -5.73 -29.12 1.99
C ILE A 74 -6.92 -28.17 2.21
N TRP A 75 -8.12 -28.68 2.49
CA TRP A 75 -9.28 -27.83 2.78
C TRP A 75 -9.15 -27.08 4.10
N ALA A 76 -8.68 -27.76 5.15
CA ALA A 76 -8.40 -27.13 6.43
C ALA A 76 -7.33 -26.02 6.27
N TRP A 77 -6.29 -26.31 5.49
CA TRP A 77 -5.26 -25.34 5.13
C TRP A 77 -5.84 -24.12 4.39
N GLN A 78 -6.66 -24.34 3.35
CA GLN A 78 -7.28 -23.25 2.60
C GLN A 78 -8.14 -22.35 3.48
N ILE A 79 -8.91 -22.90 4.42
CA ILE A 79 -9.77 -22.12 5.32
C ILE A 79 -8.94 -21.22 6.24
N ILE A 80 -7.82 -21.72 6.77
CA ILE A 80 -6.89 -20.93 7.60
C ILE A 80 -6.32 -19.75 6.80
N TRP A 81 -5.83 -20.01 5.59
CA TRP A 81 -5.25 -18.97 4.74
C TRP A 81 -6.30 -18.02 4.17
N TRP A 82 -7.54 -18.47 3.94
CA TRP A 82 -8.65 -17.60 3.61
C TRP A 82 -9.01 -16.67 4.75
N ALA A 83 -9.12 -17.18 5.98
CA ALA A 83 -9.35 -16.35 7.16
C ALA A 83 -8.23 -15.31 7.34
N LEU A 84 -6.97 -15.72 7.13
CA LEU A 84 -5.82 -14.81 7.13
C LEU A 84 -5.90 -13.77 5.99
N GLY A 85 -6.39 -14.16 4.82
CA GLY A 85 -6.61 -13.26 3.69
C GLY A 85 -7.68 -12.20 3.97
N VAL A 86 -8.80 -12.59 4.59
CA VAL A 86 -9.84 -11.64 5.03
C VAL A 86 -9.29 -10.70 6.10
N PHE A 87 -8.57 -11.24 7.10
CA PHE A 87 -7.89 -10.42 8.10
C PHE A 87 -6.88 -9.45 7.47
N MET A 88 -6.13 -9.89 6.47
CA MET A 88 -5.20 -9.04 5.73
C MET A 88 -5.94 -7.92 4.99
N MET A 89 -7.05 -8.20 4.31
CA MET A 89 -7.87 -7.17 3.65
C MET A 89 -8.40 -6.15 4.67
N TRP A 90 -8.87 -6.62 5.82
CA TRP A 90 -9.25 -5.75 6.93
C TRP A 90 -8.07 -4.90 7.43
N PHE A 91 -6.89 -5.50 7.64
CA PHE A 91 -5.70 -4.80 8.11
C PHE A 91 -5.25 -3.72 7.12
N LEU A 92 -5.20 -4.04 5.83
CA LEU A 92 -4.81 -3.12 4.78
C LEU A 92 -5.82 -1.97 4.63
N ALA A 93 -7.12 -2.26 4.69
CA ALA A 93 -8.15 -1.25 4.54
C ALA A 93 -8.25 -0.33 5.77
N TYR A 94 -8.37 -0.91 6.98
CA TYR A 94 -8.65 -0.16 8.20
C TYR A 94 -7.40 0.32 8.92
N LYS A 95 -6.32 -0.48 8.96
CA LYS A 95 -5.08 -0.08 9.66
C LYS A 95 -4.19 0.75 8.74
N MET A 96 -4.05 0.37 7.47
CA MET A 96 -3.18 1.11 6.55
C MET A 96 -3.86 2.25 5.81
N GLU A 97 -5.18 2.43 5.96
CA GLU A 97 -5.86 3.63 5.44
C GLU A 97 -5.60 3.86 3.93
N MET A 98 -5.26 2.81 3.17
CA MET A 98 -4.95 2.90 1.73
C MET A 98 -6.17 3.26 0.86
N SER A 99 -7.36 3.37 1.47
CA SER A 99 -8.59 3.86 0.87
C SER A 99 -9.07 5.19 1.45
N THR A 100 -8.37 5.77 2.43
CA THR A 100 -8.65 7.14 2.89
C THR A 100 -7.75 8.11 2.15
N VAL A 101 -8.39 9.09 1.52
CA VAL A 101 -7.76 10.23 0.86
C VAL A 101 -6.74 10.84 1.82
N PRO A 102 -5.51 11.17 1.37
CA PRO A 102 -4.52 11.81 2.22
C PRO A 102 -5.13 13.03 2.94
N ASP A 103 -5.03 13.09 4.27
CA ASP A 103 -5.51 14.20 5.13
C ASP A 103 -4.84 15.56 4.84
N ARG A 104 -3.93 15.65 3.85
CA ARG A 104 -3.40 16.94 3.42
C ARG A 104 -4.35 17.53 2.40
N GLU A 105 -5.22 18.41 2.89
CA GLU A 105 -5.79 19.48 2.08
C GLU A 105 -4.68 20.03 1.19
N ILE A 106 -4.91 19.98 -0.12
CA ILE A 106 -4.15 20.80 -1.04
C ILE A 106 -4.55 22.23 -0.66
N GLU A 107 -3.75 22.85 0.21
CA GLU A 107 -3.73 24.29 0.40
C GLU A 107 -3.28 24.84 -0.95
N ALA A 108 -4.26 25.03 -1.82
CA ALA A 108 -4.04 25.54 -3.14
C ALA A 108 -3.38 26.89 -2.92
N LEU A 109 -2.13 27.02 -3.39
CA LEU A 109 -1.38 28.26 -3.56
C LEU A 109 -2.11 29.19 -4.56
N VAL A 110 -3.39 29.46 -4.32
CA VAL A 110 -4.25 30.38 -5.07
C VAL A 110 -4.21 31.77 -4.42
N ASP A 111 -3.84 31.88 -3.15
CA ASP A 111 -3.78 33.16 -2.45
C ASP A 111 -2.60 34.06 -2.87
N ASP A 112 -1.55 33.55 -3.52
CA ASP A 112 -0.35 34.35 -3.84
C ASP A 112 -0.28 34.84 -5.31
N ILE A 113 -1.27 34.50 -6.15
CA ILE A 113 -1.35 35.03 -7.53
C ILE A 113 -2.24 36.27 -7.61
N GLY A 114 -3.19 36.43 -6.67
CA GLY A 114 -4.14 37.56 -6.65
C GLY A 114 -3.52 38.92 -6.32
N ASP A 115 -2.48 38.97 -5.48
CA ASP A 115 -1.90 40.22 -4.97
C ASP A 115 -0.88 40.88 -5.91
N SER A 116 -0.29 40.12 -6.84
CA SER A 116 0.66 40.67 -7.82
C SER A 116 0.01 41.43 -8.98
N VAL A 117 -1.30 41.25 -9.21
CA VAL A 117 -2.03 41.88 -10.32
C VAL A 117 -2.60 43.25 -9.93
N THR A 118 -2.83 43.51 -8.64
CA THR A 118 -3.42 44.78 -8.15
C THR A 118 -2.38 45.85 -7.82
N ALA A 119 -1.11 45.49 -7.63
CA ALA A 119 -0.03 46.42 -7.27
C ALA A 119 0.50 47.31 -8.43
N HIS A 120 -0.07 47.20 -9.63
CA HIS A 120 0.33 47.98 -10.81
C HIS A 120 -0.86 48.53 -11.61
N GLY A 121 -1.78 49.22 -10.92
CA GLY A 121 -2.72 50.16 -11.55
C GLY A 121 -2.15 51.59 -11.54
N PRO A 122 -2.12 52.33 -12.66
CA PRO A 122 -1.60 53.69 -12.69
C PRO A 122 -2.47 54.64 -11.87
N THR A 123 -1.83 55.49 -11.07
CA THR A 123 -2.44 56.66 -10.40
C THR A 123 -3.07 57.61 -11.43
N PRO A 124 -4.26 58.17 -11.16
CA PRO A 124 -4.91 59.12 -12.05
C PRO A 124 -4.26 60.50 -11.92
N ASP A 125 -3.89 61.08 -13.06
CA ASP A 125 -3.64 62.52 -13.22
C ASP A 125 -4.85 63.18 -13.91
#